data_AF-G2PHS1-F1
#
_entry.id   AF-G2PHS1-F1
#
_cell.length_a   1.000
_cell.length_b   1.000
_cell.length_c   1.000
_cell.angle_alpha   90.00
_cell.angle_beta   90.00
_cell.angle_gamma   90.00
#
_symmetry.space_group_name_H-M   'P 1'
#
loop_
_entity.id
_entity.type
_entity.pdbx_description
1 polymer ?
#
loop_
_entity_poly.entity_id
_entity_poly.type
_entity_poly.pdbx_seq_one_letter_code
_entity_poly.pdbx_strand_id
1 'polypeptide(L)'
;MKARLAAAVSAATASAALITLATATGANADSSGSQVTTYPNAFYGTAKGGTGGLILRDRAGNPTASGIGEGTRFKIEATCFRADGVELLKVVQTEPGGWGKLYEGYVRRAFANVPPSLPC
;
A
#
# COMPACT_ATOMS: atom_id res chain seq x y z
N MET A 1 51.03 -17.78 19.24
CA MET A 1 51.29 -18.14 17.82
C MET A 1 50.54 -19.42 17.48
N LYS A 2 49.58 -19.37 16.56
CA LYS A 2 49.09 -20.53 15.80
C LYS A 2 48.32 -19.98 14.59
N ALA A 3 49.05 -19.82 13.49
CA ALA A 3 48.51 -19.54 12.17
C ALA A 3 47.74 -20.77 11.68
N ARG A 4 46.62 -20.55 10.97
CA ARG A 4 46.06 -21.56 10.07
C ARG A 4 45.92 -20.95 8.69
N LEU A 5 46.48 -21.70 7.74
CA LEU A 5 46.64 -21.40 6.32
C LEU A 5 45.31 -21.26 5.58
N ALA A 6 45.43 -20.56 4.46
CA ALA A 6 44.44 -20.23 3.45
C ALA A 6 43.84 -21.44 2.70
N ALA A 7 42.65 -21.23 2.14
CA ALA A 7 42.26 -21.77 0.84
C ALA A 7 41.26 -20.79 0.19
N ALA A 8 41.66 -20.26 -0.97
CA ALA A 8 40.83 -19.46 -1.86
C ALA A 8 40.10 -20.37 -2.86
N VAL A 9 38.82 -20.09 -3.17
CA VAL A 9 38.24 -20.38 -4.49
C VAL A 9 37.20 -19.29 -4.80
N SER A 10 37.43 -18.62 -5.92
CA SER A 10 36.55 -17.67 -6.58
C SER A 10 35.53 -18.40 -7.46
N ALA A 11 34.27 -17.96 -7.47
CA ALA A 11 33.30 -18.22 -8.54
C ALA A 11 32.27 -17.08 -8.50
N ALA A 12 32.30 -16.12 -9.45
CA ALA A 12 31.76 -16.17 -10.81
C ALA A 12 30.44 -15.38 -10.89
N THR A 13 30.61 -14.11 -11.27
CA THR A 13 29.79 -13.22 -12.11
C THR A 13 28.32 -13.49 -12.45
N ALA A 14 27.62 -12.33 -12.51
CA ALA A 14 26.48 -11.93 -13.36
C ALA A 14 25.08 -12.34 -12.84
N SER A 15 24.07 -11.47 -12.82
CA SER A 15 23.68 -10.56 -13.90
C SER A 15 22.73 -9.45 -13.44
N ALA A 16 22.63 -8.42 -14.29
CA ALA A 16 21.49 -7.55 -14.55
C ALA A 16 21.10 -6.55 -13.44
N ALA A 17 21.46 -5.27 -13.59
CA ALA A 17 20.67 -4.26 -14.33
C ALA A 17 19.40 -3.86 -13.57
N LEU A 18 19.26 -2.56 -13.28
CA LEU A 18 18.34 -1.67 -14.00
C LEU A 18 18.10 -0.37 -13.20
N ILE A 19 18.22 0.73 -13.94
CA ILE A 19 17.44 1.97 -13.84
C ILE A 19 17.85 2.95 -12.74
N THR A 20 18.63 3.95 -13.17
CA THR A 20 18.54 5.33 -12.69
C THR A 20 17.10 5.81 -12.90
N LEU A 21 16.31 5.90 -11.82
CA LEU A 21 14.97 6.46 -11.88
C LEU A 21 14.99 7.93 -11.44
N ALA A 22 14.79 8.78 -12.44
CA ALA A 22 14.20 10.11 -12.46
C ALA A 22 13.97 10.82 -11.11
N THR A 23 14.60 11.99 -11.01
CA THR A 23 14.18 13.13 -10.21
C THR A 23 12.70 13.46 -10.48
N ALA A 24 11.84 13.34 -9.47
CA ALA A 24 10.50 13.91 -9.50
C ALA A 24 10.36 14.87 -8.31
N THR A 25 10.53 16.14 -8.64
CA THR A 25 10.19 17.33 -7.86
C THR A 25 8.71 17.35 -7.46
N GLY A 26 8.42 17.82 -6.25
CA GLY A 26 7.11 18.36 -5.88
C GLY A 26 6.44 17.75 -4.65
N ALA A 27 7.08 17.80 -3.49
CA ALA A 27 6.41 17.60 -2.21
C ALA A 27 5.61 18.86 -1.85
N ASN A 28 4.28 18.80 -1.89
CA ASN A 28 3.44 19.71 -1.12
C ASN A 28 3.26 19.10 0.27
N ALA A 29 4.09 19.54 1.20
CA ALA A 29 3.99 19.21 2.61
C ALA A 29 2.89 20.08 3.25
N ASP A 30 1.69 19.53 3.42
CA ASP A 30 0.74 20.06 4.40
C ASP A 30 1.29 19.74 5.81
N SER A 31 1.44 20.78 6.63
CA SER A 31 2.21 20.80 7.88
C SER A 31 1.45 20.19 9.06
N SER A 32 0.79 19.06 8.83
CA SER A 32 0.04 18.31 9.85
C SER A 32 0.47 16.84 9.87
N GLY A 33 1.76 16.55 10.05
CA GLY A 33 2.29 15.23 10.48
C GLY A 33 1.93 13.98 9.66
N SER A 34 1.19 14.12 8.55
CA SER A 34 0.74 13.05 7.70
C SER A 34 0.94 13.49 6.27
N GLN A 35 2.00 12.95 5.66
CA GLN A 35 2.27 13.14 4.26
C GLN A 35 1.17 12.45 3.46
N VAL A 36 0.15 13.25 3.08
CA VAL A 36 -0.86 12.83 2.11
C VAL A 36 -0.19 12.90 0.74
N THR A 37 0.44 11.80 0.35
CA THR A 37 0.93 11.68 -1.02
C THR A 37 -0.27 11.35 -1.91
N THR A 38 -0.52 12.17 -2.93
CA THR A 38 -1.62 12.00 -3.89
C THR A 38 -1.05 11.54 -5.24
N TYR A 39 -1.34 10.31 -5.69
CA TYR A 39 -0.89 9.82 -7.01
C TYR A 39 -1.91 10.06 -8.14
N PRO A 40 -1.45 10.42 -9.35
CA PRO A 40 -2.32 10.50 -10.52
C PRO A 40 -2.64 9.09 -11.04
N ASN A 41 -3.91 8.86 -11.36
CA ASN A 41 -4.56 7.63 -11.86
C ASN A 41 -5.16 6.69 -10.80
N ALA A 42 -6.42 6.35 -11.03
CA ALA A 42 -7.23 5.43 -10.25
C ALA A 42 -6.67 4.01 -10.33
N PHE A 43 -5.87 3.61 -9.36
CA PHE A 43 -5.47 2.21 -9.23
C PHE A 43 -6.66 1.39 -8.73
N TYR A 44 -6.77 0.13 -9.13
CA TYR A 44 -7.75 -0.79 -8.55
C TYR A 44 -7.05 -1.78 -7.63
N GLY A 45 -7.73 -2.16 -6.56
CA GLY A 45 -7.30 -3.20 -5.63
C GLY A 45 -8.42 -4.19 -5.33
N THR A 46 -8.05 -5.26 -4.64
CA THR A 46 -8.98 -6.25 -4.09
C THR A 46 -8.60 -6.58 -2.65
N ALA A 47 -9.53 -7.15 -1.88
CA ALA A 47 -9.18 -7.73 -0.59
C ALA A 47 -8.22 -8.92 -0.79
N LYS A 48 -7.29 -9.14 0.15
CA LYS A 48 -6.50 -10.38 0.21
C LYS A 48 -7.43 -11.56 0.48
N GLY A 49 -7.12 -12.71 -0.12
CA GLY A 49 -7.89 -13.93 0.11
C GLY A 49 -7.87 -14.35 1.58
N GLY A 50 -9.01 -14.84 2.08
CA GLY A 50 -9.20 -15.28 3.46
C GLY A 50 -9.44 -14.16 4.48
N THR A 51 -9.70 -12.93 4.03
CA THR A 51 -9.95 -11.79 4.93
C THR A 51 -11.44 -11.58 5.26
N GLY A 52 -12.35 -12.21 4.53
CA GLY A 52 -13.79 -11.93 4.61
C GLY A 52 -14.19 -10.56 4.07
N GLY A 53 -13.25 -9.81 3.48
CA GLY A 53 -13.44 -8.46 2.97
C GLY A 53 -12.63 -7.40 3.74
N LEU A 54 -12.86 -6.13 3.40
CA LEU A 54 -12.19 -4.98 4.00
C LEU A 54 -13.18 -4.11 4.75
N ILE A 55 -12.94 -3.87 6.03
CA ILE A 55 -13.73 -2.91 6.81
C ILE A 55 -13.30 -1.49 6.42
N LEU A 56 -14.26 -0.66 6.00
CA LEU A 56 -14.04 0.76 5.80
C LEU A 56 -13.79 1.44 7.15
N ARG A 57 -12.85 2.37 7.17
CA ARG A 57 -12.40 3.13 8.33
C ARG A 57 -12.61 4.61 8.09
N ASP A 58 -12.74 5.36 9.17
CA ASP A 58 -12.70 6.83 9.13
C ASP A 58 -11.26 7.35 8.99
N ARG A 59 -11.10 8.68 8.93
CA ARG A 59 -9.79 9.34 8.80
C ARG A 59 -8.88 9.12 10.02
N ALA A 60 -9.45 8.84 11.19
CA ALA A 60 -8.71 8.49 12.40
C ALA A 60 -8.34 6.99 12.45
N GLY A 61 -8.79 6.19 11.48
CA GLY A 61 -8.53 4.76 11.43
C GLY A 61 -9.51 3.91 12.23
N ASN A 62 -10.59 4.47 12.78
CA ASN A 62 -11.62 3.69 13.47
C ASN A 62 -12.46 2.88 12.47
N PRO A 63 -12.83 1.63 12.80
CA PRO A 63 -13.70 0.82 11.94
C PRO A 63 -15.10 1.43 11.85
N THR A 64 -15.68 1.39 10.65
CA THR A 64 -17.09 1.74 10.41
C THR A 64 -17.94 0.47 10.33
N ALA A 65 -19.27 0.64 10.23
CA ALA A 65 -20.22 -0.44 9.95
C ALA A 65 -20.31 -0.81 8.45
N SER A 66 -19.41 -0.28 7.62
CA SER A 66 -19.36 -0.53 6.18
C SER A 66 -18.08 -1.25 5.78
N GLY A 67 -18.12 -1.94 4.65
CA GLY A 67 -16.96 -2.66 4.14
C GLY A 67 -17.13 -3.12 2.71
N ILE A 68 -16.03 -3.59 2.14
CA ILE A 68 -15.92 -4.08 0.77
C ILE A 68 -15.77 -5.59 0.82
N GLY A 69 -16.55 -6.31 0.01
CA GLY A 69 -16.55 -7.76 -0.05
C GLY A 69 -15.21 -8.37 -0.43
N GLU A 70 -14.98 -9.61 0.03
CA GLU A 70 -13.89 -10.42 -0.50
C GLU A 70 -14.13 -10.70 -1.99
N GLY A 71 -13.13 -10.43 -2.83
CA GLY A 71 -13.25 -10.55 -4.29
C GLY A 71 -13.87 -9.34 -4.99
N THR A 72 -14.42 -8.35 -4.25
CA THR A 72 -14.91 -7.10 -4.83
C THR A 72 -13.75 -6.17 -5.14
N ARG A 73 -13.74 -5.59 -6.36
CA ARG A 73 -12.74 -4.57 -6.69
C ARG A 73 -13.17 -3.23 -6.15
N PHE A 74 -12.18 -2.45 -5.74
CA PHE A 74 -12.36 -1.07 -5.35
C PHE A 74 -11.33 -0.18 -6.04
N LYS A 75 -11.73 1.06 -6.27
CA LYS A 75 -10.86 2.12 -6.74
C LYS A 75 -10.06 2.65 -5.54
N ILE A 76 -8.76 2.73 -5.70
CA ILE A 76 -7.85 3.37 -4.77
C ILE A 76 -7.75 4.83 -5.21
N GLU A 77 -8.26 5.70 -4.35
CA GLU A 77 -7.89 7.11 -4.43
C GLU A 77 -6.51 7.18 -3.82
N ALA A 78 -5.56 7.60 -4.62
CA ALA A 78 -4.14 7.46 -4.43
C ALA A 78 -3.58 8.30 -3.27
N THR A 79 -4.23 8.24 -2.12
CA THR A 79 -4.01 8.93 -0.88
C THR A 79 -3.79 7.85 0.16
N CYS A 80 -2.55 7.75 0.62
CA CYS A 80 -2.21 6.95 1.79
C CYS A 80 -2.05 7.84 3.02
N PHE A 81 -2.46 7.34 4.18
CA PHE A 81 -2.34 8.00 5.47
C PHE A 81 -1.86 6.98 6.51
N ARG A 82 -1.05 7.40 7.48
CA ARG A 82 -0.66 6.56 8.61
C ARG A 82 -1.39 7.02 9.87
N ALA A 83 -2.30 6.18 10.38
CA ALA A 83 -2.99 6.36 11.65
C ALA A 83 -2.44 5.34 12.65
N ASP A 84 -1.89 5.78 13.78
CA ASP A 84 -1.40 4.89 14.85
C ASP A 84 -0.46 3.76 14.36
N GLY A 85 0.43 4.08 13.41
CA GLY A 85 1.36 3.12 12.82
C GLY A 85 0.74 2.16 11.78
N VAL A 86 -0.55 2.32 11.47
CA VAL A 86 -1.26 1.55 10.46
C VAL A 86 -1.43 2.35 9.17
N GLU A 87 -1.05 1.74 8.05
CA GLU A 87 -1.24 2.33 6.72
C GLU A 87 -2.68 2.16 6.23
N LEU A 88 -3.30 3.30 5.95
CA LEU A 88 -4.66 3.44 5.47
C LEU A 88 -4.66 3.97 4.05
N LEU A 89 -5.40 3.31 3.16
CA LEU A 89 -5.60 3.73 1.78
C LEU A 89 -7.00 4.27 1.62
N LYS A 90 -7.13 5.46 1.04
CA LYS A 90 -8.43 5.98 0.65
C LYS A 90 -8.97 5.17 -0.53
N VAL A 91 -10.18 4.67 -0.42
CA VAL A 91 -10.80 3.83 -1.44
C VAL A 91 -12.25 4.20 -1.67
N VAL A 92 -12.70 3.96 -2.89
CA VAL A 92 -14.08 4.06 -3.32
C VAL A 92 -14.48 2.70 -3.88
N GLN A 93 -15.49 2.10 -3.29
CA GLN A 93 -16.13 0.93 -3.82
C GLN A 93 -16.95 1.33 -5.06
N THR A 94 -16.56 0.81 -6.21
CA THR A 94 -17.22 1.08 -7.50
C THR A 94 -18.07 -0.10 -7.96
N GLU A 95 -17.91 -1.27 -7.34
CA GLU A 95 -18.63 -2.50 -7.68
C GLU A 95 -19.58 -2.91 -6.56
N PRO A 96 -20.72 -3.55 -6.89
CA PRO A 96 -21.56 -4.20 -5.89
C PRO A 96 -20.81 -5.39 -5.26
N GLY A 97 -20.87 -5.52 -3.93
CA GLY A 97 -20.22 -6.62 -3.20
C GLY A 97 -19.80 -6.29 -1.76
N GLY A 98 -19.75 -5.02 -1.41
CA GLY A 98 -19.63 -4.56 -0.03
C GLY A 98 -20.92 -4.56 0.78
N TRP A 99 -20.82 -4.14 2.04
CA TRP A 99 -21.91 -4.03 2.99
C TRP A 99 -21.96 -2.65 3.65
N GLY A 100 -23.13 -2.29 4.19
CA GLY A 100 -23.38 -1.01 4.84
C GLY A 100 -23.69 0.13 3.86
N LYS A 101 -23.61 1.38 4.35
CA LYS A 101 -24.07 2.59 3.64
C LYS A 101 -22.98 3.43 2.99
N LEU A 102 -21.73 3.26 3.41
CA LEU A 102 -20.59 3.99 2.86
C LEU A 102 -20.01 3.24 1.67
N TYR A 103 -19.80 3.97 0.58
CA TYR A 103 -19.10 3.50 -0.62
C TYR A 103 -17.68 4.06 -0.71
N GLU A 104 -17.30 4.94 0.21
CA GLU A 104 -15.97 5.55 0.30
C GLU A 104 -15.49 5.50 1.74
N GLY A 105 -14.19 5.31 1.92
CA GLY A 105 -13.55 5.37 3.22
C GLY A 105 -12.09 4.98 3.13
N TYR A 106 -11.53 4.55 4.26
CA TYR A 106 -10.16 4.09 4.33
C TYR A 106 -10.10 2.58 4.57
N VAL A 107 -9.15 1.88 3.97
CA VAL A 107 -8.89 0.46 4.26
C VAL A 107 -7.45 0.26 4.66
N ARG A 108 -7.18 -0.74 5.50
CA ARG A 108 -5.81 -1.08 5.88
C ARG A 108 -5.09 -1.71 4.70
N ARG A 109 -3.97 -1.11 4.27
CA ARG A 109 -3.14 -1.61 3.17
C ARG A 109 -2.72 -3.06 3.37
N ALA A 110 -2.42 -3.46 4.61
CA ALA A 110 -1.97 -4.80 4.95
C ALA A 110 -2.95 -5.92 4.52
N PHE A 111 -4.24 -5.62 4.38
CA PHE A 111 -5.27 -6.58 3.98
C PHE A 111 -5.71 -6.44 2.52
N ALA A 112 -5.12 -5.51 1.77
CA ALA A 112 -5.46 -5.26 0.38
C ALA A 112 -4.34 -5.76 -0.56
N ASN A 113 -4.74 -6.32 -1.69
CA ASN A 113 -3.89 -6.51 -2.85
C ASN A 113 -3.87 -5.20 -3.63
N VAL A 114 -2.77 -4.46 -3.47
CA VAL A 114 -2.58 -3.15 -4.12
C VAL A 114 -1.25 -3.13 -4.87
N PRO A 115 -1.12 -2.32 -5.93
CA PRO A 115 0.14 -2.13 -6.62
C PRO A 115 1.30 -1.81 -5.67
N PRO A 116 2.48 -2.41 -5.86
CA PRO A 116 3.66 -2.12 -5.04
C PRO A 116 4.17 -0.68 -5.24
N SER A 117 3.82 -0.06 -6.36
CA SER A 117 4.15 1.32 -6.73
C SER A 117 3.26 2.38 -6.07
N LEU A 118 2.41 2.03 -5.10
CA LEU A 118 1.68 2.99 -4.27
C LEU A 118 2.51 3.27 -3.01
N PRO A 119 3.24 4.39 -2.92
CA PRO A 119 3.85 4.76 -1.66
C PRO A 119 2.78 5.15 -0.62
N CYS A 120 3.15 4.85 0.62
CA CYS A 120 2.67 5.45 1.84
C CYS A 120 3.92 6.11 2.45
#